data_AF-A0A0R2HMF0-F1
#
_entry.id   AF-A0A0R2HMF0-F1
#
_cell.length_a   1.000
_cell.length_b   1.000
_cell.length_c   1.000
_cell.angle_alpha   90.00
_cell.angle_beta   90.00
_cell.angle_gamma   90.00
#
_symmetry.space_group_name_H-M   'P 1'
#
loop_
_entity.id
_entity.type
_entity.pdbx_description
1 polymer ?
#
loop_
_entity_poly.entity_id
_entity_poly.type
_entity_poly.pdbx_seq_one_letter_code
_entity_poly.pdbx_strand_id
1 'polypeptide(L)' 'MEKNWLKTAVSVTMSGEGHEEGLKRSFGNMPETVTDDQIKGLGSVLEAVSKDKFDFATVTTTEKVVNN' A
#
# COMPACT_ATOMS: atom_id res chain seq x y z
N MET A 1 -21.06 -4.83 19.12
CA MET A 1 -19.97 -4.01 18.55
C MET A 1 -20.08 -4.07 17.04
N GLU A 2 -20.36 -2.94 16.41
CA GLU A 2 -20.43 -2.82 14.95
C GLU A 2 -19.14 -2.19 14.43
N LYS A 3 -18.55 -2.78 13.39
CA LYS A 3 -17.35 -2.27 12.71
C LYS A 3 -17.77 -1.61 11.40
N ASN A 4 -17.49 -0.32 11.27
CA ASN A 4 -17.70 0.43 10.04
C ASN A 4 -16.36 0.76 9.41
N TRP A 5 -16.09 0.25 8.20
CA TRP A 5 -14.88 0.60 7.46
C TRP A 5 -14.86 2.10 7.12
N LEU A 6 -13.70 2.74 7.26
CA LEU A 6 -13.51 4.15 6.91
C LEU A 6 -12.61 4.34 5.71
N LYS A 7 -11.43 3.72 5.71
CA LYS A 7 -10.44 3.83 4.64
C LYS A 7 -9.39 2.73 4.70
N THR A 8 -8.82 2.45 3.55
CA THR A 8 -7.60 1.65 3.40
C THR A 8 -6.53 2.51 2.73
N ALA A 9 -5.29 2.38 3.17
CA ALA A 9 -4.12 3.00 2.55
C ALA A 9 -3.04 1.95 2.32
N VAL A 10 -2.31 2.07 1.21
CA VAL A 10 -1.18 1.20 0.87
C VAL A 10 0.06 2.05 0.75
N SER A 11 1.10 1.71 1.51
CA SER A 11 2.43 2.29 1.36
C SER A 11 3.34 1.26 0.70
N VAL A 12 3.96 1.60 -0.41
CA VAL A 12 4.95 0.77 -1.10
C VAL A 12 6.33 1.37 -0.86
N THR A 13 7.29 0.54 -0.47
CA THR A 13 8.71 0.91 -0.37
C THR A 13 9.45 0.29 -1.55
N MET A 14 10.26 1.10 -2.23
CA MET A 14 11.06 0.67 -3.36
C MET A 14 12.46 1.21 -3.28
N SER A 15 13.47 0.43 -3.65
CA SER A 15 14.87 0.83 -3.63
C SER A 15 15.49 0.75 -5.02
N GLY A 16 16.42 1.66 -5.35
CA GLY A 16 16.99 1.75 -6.69
C GLY A 16 18.18 2.71 -6.74
N GLU A 17 18.79 2.84 -7.92
CA GLU A 17 19.90 3.78 -8.12
C GLU A 17 19.42 5.22 -7.86
N GLY A 18 19.99 5.88 -6.85
CA GLY A 18 19.53 7.20 -6.37
C GLY A 18 18.46 7.16 -5.26
N HIS A 19 17.95 5.98 -4.91
CA HIS A 19 17.00 5.72 -3.82
C HIS A 19 17.48 4.54 -2.96
N GLU A 20 18.76 4.54 -2.58
CA GLU A 20 19.40 3.42 -1.87
C GLU A 20 18.79 3.18 -0.47
N GLU A 21 18.32 4.24 0.19
CA GLU A 21 17.64 4.16 1.49
C GLU A 21 16.15 3.79 1.39
N GLY A 22 15.64 3.58 0.17
CA GLY A 22 14.25 3.27 -0.11
C GLY A 22 13.36 4.51 -0.26
N LEU A 23 12.63 4.57 -1.36
CA LEU A 23 11.59 5.53 -1.65
C LEU A 23 10.22 4.97 -1.26
N LYS A 24 9.56 5.65 -0.32
CA LYS A 24 8.20 5.33 0.10
C LYS A 24 7.16 6.05 -0.76
N ARG A 25 6.30 5.30 -1.43
CA ARG A 25 5.15 5.80 -2.21
C ARG A 25 3.85 5.40 -1.52
N SER A 26 3.04 6.38 -1.13
CA SER A 26 1.80 6.14 -0.37
C SER A 26 0.56 6.39 -1.24
N PHE A 27 -0.37 5.44 -1.25
CA PHE A 27 -1.64 5.46 -1.96
C PHE A 27 -2.77 5.47 -0.93
N GLY A 28 -3.48 6.60 -0.85
CA GLY A 28 -4.67 6.75 -0.01
C GLY A 28 -5.95 6.31 -0.72
N ASN A 29 -7.03 6.15 0.05
CA ASN A 29 -8.37 5.81 -0.45
C ASN A 29 -8.41 4.55 -1.31
N MET A 30 -7.65 3.53 -0.90
CA MET A 30 -7.66 2.23 -1.53
C MET A 30 -8.97 1.49 -1.22
N PRO A 31 -9.35 0.49 -2.05
CA PRO A 31 -10.48 -0.38 -1.76
C PRO A 31 -10.41 -0.97 -0.35
N GLU A 32 -11.57 -1.26 0.25
CA GLU A 32 -11.67 -1.83 1.60
C GLU A 32 -10.80 -3.09 1.74
N THR A 33 -10.91 -3.98 0.77
CA THR A 33 -10.07 -5.17 0.66
C THR A 33 -9.05 -4.98 -0.46
N VAL A 34 -7.77 -4.94 -0.09
CA VAL A 34 -6.65 -4.99 -1.02
C VAL A 34 -6.01 -6.37 -0.90
N THR A 35 -5.92 -7.07 -2.03
CA THR A 35 -5.34 -8.42 -2.11
C THR A 35 -3.85 -8.37 -2.40
N ASP A 36 -3.16 -9.45 -2.07
CA ASP A 36 -1.72 -9.60 -2.35
C ASP A 36 -1.42 -9.49 -3.85
N ASP A 37 -2.28 -10.04 -4.72
CA ASP A 37 -2.10 -9.97 -6.17
C ASP A 37 -2.23 -8.54 -6.70
N GLN A 38 -3.13 -7.73 -6.14
CA GLN A 38 -3.24 -6.31 -6.48
C GLN A 38 -1.99 -5.52 -6.06
N ILE A 39 -1.42 -5.84 -4.89
CA ILE A 39 -0.18 -5.21 -4.40
C ILE A 39 1.00 -5.61 -5.27
N LYS A 40 1.13 -6.90 -5.61
CA LYS A 40 2.16 -7.39 -6.51
C LYS A 40 2.04 -6.75 -7.89
N GLY A 41 0.83 -6.67 -8.44
CA GLY A 41 0.57 -6.01 -9.71
C GLY A 41 0.97 -4.53 -9.68
N LEU A 42 0.62 -3.80 -8.62
CA LEU A 42 1.06 -2.42 -8.42
C LEU A 42 2.59 -2.32 -8.34
N GLY A 43 3.23 -3.20 -7.57
CA GLY A 43 4.69 -3.28 -7.46
C GLY A 43 5.35 -3.46 -8.82
N SER A 44 4.93 -4.45 -9.61
CA SER A 44 5.48 -4.71 -10.95
C SER A 44 5.32 -3.53 -11.91
N VAL A 45 4.18 -2.82 -11.87
CA VAL A 45 3.98 -1.61 -12.67
C VAL A 45 4.94 -0.50 -12.25
N LEU A 46 5.13 -0.29 -10.95
CA LEU A 46 6.04 0.73 -10.43
C LEU A 46 7.50 0.41 -10.79
N GLU A 47 7.92 -0.85 -10.65
CA GLU A 47 9.27 -1.28 -11.05
C GLU A 47 9.53 -1.04 -12.54
N ALA A 48 8.51 -1.29 -13.39
CA ALA A 48 8.62 -1.09 -14.83
C ALA A 48 8.81 0.38 -15.23
N VAL A 49 8.35 1.34 -14.42
CA VAL A 49 8.40 2.78 -14.75
C VAL A 49 9.47 3.55 -13.98
N SER A 50 9.96 3.05 -12.84
CA SER A 50 10.88 3.81 -11.98
C SER A 50 12.32 3.29 -11.92
N LYS A 51 12.63 2.16 -12.56
CA LYS A 51 13.91 1.42 -12.42
C LYS A 51 14.25 0.99 -10.98
N ASP A 52 13.41 1.33 -10.00
CA ASP A 52 13.49 0.85 -8.64
C ASP A 52 12.96 -0.59 -8.55
N LYS A 53 13.29 -1.28 -7.46
CA LYS A 53 12.80 -2.60 -7.09
C LYS A 53 11.80 -2.50 -5.96
N PHE A 54 10.72 -3.27 -6.06
CA PHE A 54 9.73 -3.37 -5.01
C PHE A 54 10.32 -4.19 -3.85
N ASP A 55 10.39 -3.59 -2.67
CA ASP A 55 10.87 -4.28 -1.48
C ASP A 55 9.69 -4.89 -0.71
N PHE A 56 8.76 -4.02 -0.29
CA PHE A 56 7.59 -4.43 0.46
C PHE A 56 6.47 -3.39 0.36
N ALA A 57 5.26 -3.80 0.74
CA ALA A 57 4.15 -2.90 0.95
C ALA A 57 3.56 -3.08 2.35
N THR A 58 2.99 -2.00 2.87
CA THR A 58 2.25 -1.97 4.12
C THR A 58 0.82 -1.54 3.81
N VAL A 59 -0.15 -2.37 4.21
CA VAL A 59 -1.58 -2.06 4.13
C VAL A 59 -2.04 -1.60 5.49
N THR A 60 -2.72 -0.45 5.53
CA THR A 60 -3.31 0.10 6.76
C THR A 60 -4.79 0.31 6.54
N THR A 61 -5.60 -0.41 7.31
CA THR A 61 -7.06 -0.29 7.32
C THR A 61 -7.50 0.43 8.59
N THR A 62 -8.36 1.44 8.43
CA THR A 62 -8.97 2.15 9.55
C THR A 62 -10.44 1.78 9.63
N GLU A 63 -10.86 1.27 10.78
CA GLU A 63 -12.25 0.91 11.07
C GLU A 63 -12.75 1.72 12.28
N LYS A 64 -14.03 2.11 12.26
CA LYS A 64 -14.72 2.70 13.40
C LYS A 64 -15.50 1.61 14.13
N VAL A 65 -15.23 1.42 15.42
CA VAL A 65 -15.99 0.51 16.28
C VAL A 65 -17.00 1.31 17.09
N VAL A 66 -18.28 0.96 16.98
CA VAL A 66 -19.35 1.56 17.78
C VAL A 66 -19.93 0.50 18.73
N ASN A 67 -20.04 0.87 20.01
CA ASN A 67 -20.70 0.07 21.02
C ASN A 67 -22.07 0.70 21.28
N ASN A 68 -23.14 0.03 20.85
CA ASN A 68 -24.52 0.42 21.16
C ASN A 68 -24.86 0.09 22.61
#